data_AF-A0A5M8FGB4-F1
#
_entry.id   AF-A0A5M8FGB4-F1
#
_cell.length_a   1.000
_cell.length_b   1.000
_cell.length_c   1.000
_cell.angle_alpha   90.00
_cell.angle_beta   90.00
_cell.angle_gamma   90.00
#
_symmetry.space_group_name_H-M   'P 1'
#
loop_
_entity.id
_entity.type
_entity.pdbx_description
1 polymer ?
#
loop_
_entity_poly.entity_id
_entity_poly.type
_entity_poly.pdbx_seq_one_letter_code
_entity_poly.pdbx_strand_id
1 'polypeptide(L)'
;THEPVKQAMNRIRELSADEEARRLAFVRERALHDEVSLINEAKREGREEGREEGREEVARNLLSMNLLSDEQIATVSGLTLAEIQALRQH
;
A
#
# COMPACT_ATOMS: atom_id res chain seq x y z
N THR A 1 50.66 1.23 -33.50
CA THR A 1 49.67 1.20 -32.39
C THR A 1 49.56 -0.23 -31.91
N HIS A 2 49.66 -0.48 -30.59
CA HIS A 2 49.91 -1.83 -30.04
C HIS A 2 48.61 -2.66 -29.99
N GLU A 3 48.48 -3.66 -30.87
CA GLU A 3 47.27 -4.49 -31.05
C GLU A 3 46.76 -5.15 -29.74
N PRO A 4 47.62 -5.67 -28.84
CA PRO A 4 47.19 -6.20 -27.55
C PRO A 4 46.44 -5.20 -26.66
N VAL A 5 46.82 -3.91 -26.71
CA VAL A 5 46.15 -2.86 -25.91
C VAL A 5 44.75 -2.61 -26.44
N LYS A 6 44.58 -2.62 -27.77
CA LYS A 6 43.28 -2.44 -28.43
C LYS A 6 42.32 -3.59 -28.10
N GLN A 7 42.82 -4.83 -28.11
CA GLN A 7 42.03 -6.01 -27.74
C GLN A 7 41.60 -5.98 -26.27
N ALA A 8 42.51 -5.63 -25.35
CA ALA A 8 42.18 -5.50 -23.93
C ALA A 8 41.11 -4.42 -23.68
N MET A 9 41.22 -3.27 -24.34
CA MET A 9 40.23 -2.19 -24.23
C MET A 9 38.85 -2.59 -24.77
N ASN A 10 38.80 -3.32 -25.89
CA ASN A 10 37.53 -3.84 -26.42
C ASN A 10 36.88 -4.83 -25.44
N ARG A 11 37.67 -5.73 -24.84
CA ARG A 11 37.15 -6.70 -23.88
C ARG A 11 36.60 -6.03 -22.61
N ILE A 12 37.27 -5.00 -22.11
CA ILE A 12 36.77 -4.21 -20.98
C ILE A 12 35.44 -3.54 -21.34
N ARG A 13 35.35 -2.93 -22.53
CA ARG A 13 34.12 -2.28 -22.99
C ARG A 13 32.93 -3.26 -23.05
N GLU A 14 33.15 -4.46 -23.58
CA GLU A 14 32.12 -5.51 -23.62
C GLU A 14 31.68 -5.93 -22.21
N LEU A 15 32.64 -6.22 -21.33
CA LEU A 15 32.33 -6.63 -19.95
C LEU A 15 31.60 -5.54 -19.17
N SER A 16 32.01 -4.28 -19.34
CA SER A 16 31.34 -3.13 -18.72
C SER A 16 29.93 -2.94 -19.26
N ALA A 17 29.71 -3.12 -20.56
CA ALA A 17 28.37 -3.05 -21.15
C ALA A 17 27.45 -4.15 -20.60
N ASP A 18 27.95 -5.38 -20.48
CA ASP A 18 27.20 -6.49 -19.88
C ASP A 18 26.87 -6.24 -18.40
N GLU A 19 27.81 -5.68 -17.65
CA GLU A 19 27.62 -5.35 -16.24
C GLU A 19 26.62 -4.21 -16.04
N GLU A 20 26.68 -3.18 -16.89
CA GLU A 20 25.73 -2.08 -16.90
C GLU A 20 24.31 -2.55 -17.27
N ALA A 21 24.20 -3.43 -18.28
CA ALA A 21 22.92 -4.04 -18.64
C ALA A 21 22.30 -4.83 -17.48
N ARG A 22 23.11 -5.62 -16.75
CA ARG A 22 22.65 -6.33 -15.54
C ARG A 22 22.23 -5.37 -14.43
N ARG A 23 23.00 -4.31 -14.19
CA ARG A 23 22.65 -3.28 -13.20
C ARG A 23 21.32 -2.59 -13.55
N LEU A 24 21.13 -2.21 -14.82
CA LEU A 24 19.90 -1.58 -15.26
C LEU A 24 18.69 -2.51 -15.13
N ALA A 25 18.85 -3.79 -15.48
CA ALA A 25 17.80 -4.79 -15.30
C ALA A 25 17.40 -4.94 -13.83
N PHE A 26 18.39 -5.04 -12.93
CA PHE A 26 18.15 -5.12 -11.48
C PHE A 26 17.43 -3.88 -10.92
N VAL A 27 17.87 -2.68 -11.30
CA VAL A 27 17.22 -1.42 -10.87
C VAL A 27 15.79 -1.35 -11.38
N ARG A 28 15.54 -1.75 -12.62
CA ARG A 28 14.19 -1.79 -13.20
C ARG A 28 13.29 -2.79 -12.50
N GLU A 29 13.78 -4.00 -12.24
CA GLU A 29 13.02 -5.02 -11.53
C GLU A 29 12.65 -4.55 -10.12
N ARG A 30 13.60 -3.95 -9.41
CA ARG A 30 13.34 -3.35 -8.10
C ARG A 30 12.30 -2.24 -8.18
N ALA A 31 12.41 -1.32 -9.14
CA ALA A 31 11.45 -0.23 -9.29
C ALA A 31 10.02 -0.76 -9.55
N LEU A 32 9.87 -1.79 -10.39
CA LEU A 32 8.58 -2.43 -10.66
C LEU A 32 8.03 -3.11 -9.41
N HIS A 33 8.87 -3.79 -8.64
CA HIS A 33 8.46 -4.42 -7.40
C HIS A 33 7.99 -3.38 -6.37
N ASP A 34 8.78 -2.32 -6.18
CA ASP A 34 8.46 -1.22 -5.27
C ASP A 34 7.13 -0.54 -5.66
N GLU A 35 6.90 -0.29 -6.95
CA GLU A 35 5.64 0.24 -7.47
C GLU A 35 4.44 -0.67 -7.15
N VAL A 36 4.58 -1.98 -7.40
CA VAL A 36 3.54 -2.97 -7.09
C VAL A 36 3.26 -3.03 -5.59
N SER A 37 4.31 -3.01 -4.76
CA SER A 37 4.17 -2.98 -3.31
C SER A 37 3.40 -1.76 -2.83
N LEU A 38 3.76 -0.57 -3.31
CA LEU A 38 3.07 0.69 -2.96
C LEU A 38 1.59 0.67 -3.35
N ILE A 39 1.27 0.19 -4.55
CA ILE A 39 -0.12 0.08 -5.02
C ILE A 39 -0.91 -0.90 -4.15
N ASN A 40 -0.32 -2.03 -3.79
CA ASN A 40 -0.98 -3.04 -2.96
C ASN A 40 -1.24 -2.53 -1.54
N GLU A 41 -0.28 -1.81 -0.98
CA GLU A 41 -0.41 -1.16 0.33
C GLU A 41 -1.54 -0.12 0.32
N ALA A 42 -1.52 0.82 -0.63
CA ALA A 42 -2.58 1.82 -0.77
C ALA A 42 -3.97 1.19 -0.97
N LYS A 43 -4.08 0.09 -1.71
CA LYS A 43 -5.34 -0.65 -1.89
C LYS A 43 -5.80 -1.40 -0.65
N ARG A 44 -4.87 -1.79 0.24
CA ARG A 44 -5.20 -2.43 1.51
C ARG A 44 -5.69 -1.38 2.49
N GLU A 45 -4.92 -0.31 2.66
CA GLU A 45 -5.25 0.82 3.52
C GLU A 45 -6.61 1.41 3.16
N GLY A 46 -6.84 1.77 1.88
CA GLY A 46 -8.14 2.32 1.48
C GLY A 46 -9.33 1.36 1.66
N ARG A 47 -9.10 0.04 1.69
CA ARG A 47 -10.15 -0.94 2.03
C ARG A 47 -10.36 -1.12 3.53
N GLU A 48 -9.34 -0.85 4.34
CA GLU A 48 -9.44 -0.87 5.80
C GLU A 48 -10.14 0.40 6.26
N GLU A 49 -9.67 1.57 5.82
CA GLU A 49 -10.30 2.88 6.06
C GLU A 49 -11.76 2.88 5.61
N GLY A 50 -12.05 2.48 4.36
CA GLY A 50 -13.44 2.45 3.88
C GLY A 50 -14.35 1.48 4.64
N ARG A 51 -13.80 0.43 5.28
CA ARG A 51 -14.58 -0.43 6.18
C ARG A 51 -14.82 0.23 7.53
N GLU A 52 -13.85 0.95 8.07
CA GLU A 52 -14.00 1.68 9.32
C GLU A 52 -15.00 2.82 9.16
N GLU A 53 -14.84 3.66 8.13
CA GLU A 53 -15.76 4.73 7.77
C GLU A 53 -17.19 4.19 7.56
N GLY A 54 -17.34 3.07 6.83
CA GLY A 54 -18.64 2.46 6.60
C GLY A 54 -19.32 1.95 7.88
N ARG A 55 -18.56 1.41 8.85
CA ARG A 55 -19.11 1.00 10.15
C ARG A 55 -19.55 2.21 10.96
N GLU A 56 -18.76 3.27 10.95
CA GLU A 56 -19.08 4.52 11.63
C GLU A 56 -20.32 5.20 11.03
N GLU A 57 -20.43 5.23 9.71
CA GLU A 57 -21.61 5.76 9.01
C GLU A 57 -22.88 4.98 9.39
N VAL A 58 -22.82 3.65 9.39
CA VAL A 58 -23.93 2.81 9.86
C VAL A 58 -24.31 3.15 11.29
N ALA A 59 -23.33 3.26 12.19
CA ALA A 59 -23.59 3.62 13.58
C ALA A 59 -24.24 5.01 13.73
N ARG A 60 -23.74 6.03 13.02
CA ARG A 60 -24.31 7.39 13.01
C ARG A 60 -25.75 7.39 12.50
N ASN A 61 -26.02 6.66 11.42
CA ASN A 61 -27.36 6.53 10.86
C ASN A 61 -28.33 5.86 11.87
N LEU A 62 -27.90 4.77 12.53
CA LEU A 62 -28.71 4.10 13.54
C LEU A 62 -28.93 4.96 14.80
N LEU A 63 -27.92 5.70 15.24
CA LEU A 63 -28.05 6.67 16.33
C LEU A 63 -29.07 7.77 15.99
N SER A 64 -29.03 8.28 14.75
CA SER A 64 -29.98 9.32 14.30
C SER A 64 -31.43 8.85 14.29
N MET A 65 -31.67 7.55 14.10
CA MET A 65 -33.01 6.95 14.18
C MET A 65 -33.54 6.90 15.61
N ASN A 66 -32.65 6.86 16.62
CA ASN A 66 -33.01 6.81 18.04
C ASN A 66 -33.99 5.66 18.41
N LEU A 67 -33.88 4.53 17.70
CA LEU A 67 -34.73 3.33 17.87
C LEU A 67 -34.04 2.18 18.60
N LEU A 68 -32.70 2.17 18.64
CA LEU A 68 -31.88 1.08 19.14
C LEU A 68 -31.06 1.53 20.35
N SER A 69 -30.73 0.59 21.25
CA SER A 69 -29.78 0.82 22.33
C SER A 69 -28.34 0.85 21.82
N ASP A 70 -27.42 1.44 22.58
CA ASP A 70 -26.02 1.55 22.19
C ASP A 70 -25.37 0.16 22.03
N GLU A 71 -25.80 -0.83 22.81
CA GLU A 71 -25.36 -2.22 22.70
C GLU A 71 -25.83 -2.87 21.39
N GLN A 72 -27.06 -2.57 20.97
CA GLN A 72 -27.61 -3.07 19.70
C GLN A 72 -26.89 -2.42 18.52
N ILE A 73 -26.63 -1.12 18.59
CA ILE A 73 -25.91 -0.38 17.55
C ILE A 73 -24.47 -0.90 17.43
N ALA A 74 -23.77 -1.11 18.55
CA ALA A 74 -22.45 -1.71 18.58
C ALA A 74 -22.43 -3.08 17.88
N THR A 75 -23.42 -3.92 18.18
CA THR A 75 -23.56 -5.26 17.57
C THR A 75 -23.77 -5.19 16.05
N VAL A 76 -24.64 -4.30 15.56
CA VAL A 76 -24.97 -4.18 14.13
C VAL A 76 -23.86 -3.51 13.32
N SER A 77 -23.27 -2.44 13.85
CA SER A 77 -22.18 -1.71 13.20
C SER A 77 -20.83 -2.42 13.30
N GLY A 78 -20.68 -3.38 14.20
CA GLY A 78 -19.39 -4.03 14.46
C GLY A 78 -18.39 -3.10 15.12
N LEU A 79 -18.88 -2.09 15.85
CA LEU A 79 -18.12 -1.20 16.72
C LEU A 79 -18.26 -1.64 18.18
N THR A 80 -17.36 -1.17 19.02
CA THR A 80 -17.43 -1.34 20.47
C THR A 80 -18.45 -0.37 21.09
N LEU A 81 -18.97 -0.73 22.26
CA LEU A 81 -19.87 0.15 23.00
C LEU A 81 -19.23 1.52 23.31
N ALA A 82 -17.93 1.55 23.58
CA ALA A 82 -17.19 2.78 23.84
C ALA A 82 -17.14 3.71 22.62
N GLU A 83 -16.94 3.16 21.42
CA GLU A 83 -16.97 3.94 20.16
C GLU A 83 -18.36 4.51 19.91
N ILE A 84 -19.43 3.73 20.12
CA ILE A 84 -20.81 4.23 19.99
C ILE A 84 -21.09 5.36 20.98
N GLN A 85 -20.65 5.22 22.23
CA GLN A 85 -20.81 6.25 23.25
C GLN A 85 -20.04 7.52 22.90
N ALA A 86 -18.84 7.40 22.33
CA ALA A 86 -18.05 8.54 21.86
C ALA A 86 -18.77 9.27 20.70
N LEU A 87 -19.35 8.52 19.75
CA LEU A 87 -20.13 9.09 18.63
C LEU A 87 -21.38 9.85 19.09
N ARG A 88 -21.92 9.54 20.27
CA ARG A 88 -23.07 10.26 20.84
C ARG A 88 -22.68 11.56 21.56
N GLN A 89 -21.43 11.69 21.98
CA GLN A 89 -20.93 12.89 22.68
C GLN A 89 -20.45 13.99 21.73
N HIS A 90 -20.40 13.70 20.43
CA HIS A 90 -20.09 14.62 19.34
C HIS A 90 -21.34 15.05 18.59
#